data_AF-A0A679HGI0-F1
#
_entry.id   AF-A0A679HGI0-F1
#
_cell.length_a   1.000
_cell.length_b   1.000
_cell.length_c   1.000
_cell.angle_alpha   90.00
_cell.angle_beta   90.00
_cell.angle_gamma   90.00
#
_symmetry.space_group_name_H-M   'P 1'
#
loop_
_entity.id
_entity.type
_entity.pdbx_description
1 polymer ?
#
loop_
_entity_poly.entity_id
_entity_poly.type
_entity_poly.pdbx_seq_one_letter_code
_entity_poly.pdbx_strand_id
1 'polypeptide(L)'
;MSKAIGGRAPRSRGRGLTATQKRVPSRLAKRRLGDRLRDDTTSFNTGNLADKLRREGYEEVPLDELQDRLSKMSGPLAAVILKGRI
;
A
#
# COMPACT_ATOMS: atom_id res chain seq x y z
N MET A 1 -41.96 41.39 8.16
CA MET A 1 -40.76 40.72 7.60
C MET A 1 -39.52 41.38 8.20
N SER A 2 -38.71 40.68 9.02
CA SER A 2 -37.31 41.00 9.41
C SER A 2 -36.84 39.95 10.43
N LYS A 3 -36.18 38.86 10.00
CA LYS A 3 -34.73 38.63 9.86
C LYS A 3 -34.12 37.99 11.14
N ALA A 4 -33.89 36.68 11.06
CA ALA A 4 -33.24 35.88 12.09
C ALA A 4 -31.76 36.30 12.28
N ILE A 5 -31.35 36.54 13.52
CA ILE A 5 -29.96 36.80 13.91
C ILE A 5 -29.34 35.44 14.27
N GLY A 6 -28.78 34.76 13.28
CA GLY A 6 -27.93 33.59 13.49
C GLY A 6 -26.50 34.04 13.76
N GLY A 7 -26.10 34.03 15.04
CA GLY A 7 -24.72 34.27 15.46
C GLY A 7 -23.78 33.22 14.86
N ARG A 8 -23.03 33.59 13.81
CA ARG A 8 -21.91 32.78 13.32
C ARG A 8 -20.68 33.08 14.18
N ALA A 9 -20.26 32.07 14.95
CA ALA A 9 -18.94 32.07 15.56
C ALA A 9 -17.84 32.26 14.49
N PRO A 10 -16.76 33.00 14.78
CA PRO A 10 -15.69 33.23 13.81
C PRO A 10 -15.05 31.89 13.48
N ARG A 11 -15.09 31.51 12.19
CA ARG A 11 -14.34 30.35 11.71
C ARG A 11 -12.88 30.61 12.01
N SER A 12 -12.32 29.87 12.97
CA SER A 12 -10.88 29.83 13.20
C SER A 12 -10.25 29.47 11.85
N ARG A 13 -9.65 30.46 11.20
CA ARG A 13 -8.71 30.20 10.11
C ARG A 13 -7.58 29.45 10.79
N GLY A 14 -7.60 28.13 10.64
CA GLY A 14 -6.58 27.23 11.16
C GLY A 14 -5.22 27.76 10.75
N ARG A 15 -4.60 28.49 11.67
CA ARG A 15 -3.20 28.91 11.61
C ARG A 15 -2.35 27.73 12.07
N GLY A 16 -2.50 26.62 11.36
CA GLY A 16 -1.45 25.64 11.15
C GLY A 16 -1.33 25.61 9.64
N LEU A 17 -0.22 25.98 9.03
CA LEU A 17 0.97 25.15 9.00
C LEU A 17 2.07 26.04 8.40
N THR A 18 2.85 26.73 9.23
CA THR A 18 4.16 27.21 8.80
C THR A 18 5.12 26.03 8.81
N ALA A 19 4.91 25.08 7.89
CA ALA A 19 6.02 24.28 7.40
C ALA A 19 6.71 25.14 6.34
N THR A 20 7.76 25.86 6.73
CA THR A 20 8.70 26.58 5.86
C THR A 20 9.58 25.60 5.06
N GLN A 21 9.02 24.46 4.64
CA GLN A 21 9.67 23.61 3.67
C GLN A 21 9.08 23.92 2.30
N LYS A 22 9.94 24.33 1.36
CA LYS A 22 9.56 24.60 -0.03
C LYS A 22 8.70 23.45 -0.53
N ARG A 23 7.40 23.72 -0.76
CA ARG A 23 6.46 22.72 -1.28
C ARG A 23 7.01 22.17 -2.58
N VAL A 24 7.45 20.92 -2.54
CA VAL A 24 7.91 20.22 -3.73
C VAL A 24 6.71 20.04 -4.66
N PRO A 25 6.81 20.38 -5.96
CA PRO A 25 5.72 20.19 -6.90
C PRO A 25 5.19 18.75 -6.82
N SER A 26 3.87 18.58 -6.78
CA SER A 26 3.22 17.26 -6.56
C SER A 26 3.73 16.17 -7.50
N ARG A 27 3.99 16.51 -8.77
CA ARG A 27 4.56 15.58 -9.76
C ARG A 27 5.97 15.12 -9.38
N LEU A 28 6.80 16.04 -8.87
CA LEU A 28 8.17 15.75 -8.43
C LEU A 28 8.15 14.94 -7.11
N ALA A 29 7.22 15.24 -6.20
CA ALA A 29 7.01 14.46 -4.99
C ALA A 29 6.57 13.02 -5.29
N LYS A 30 5.63 12.83 -6.22
CA LYS A 30 5.20 11.50 -6.68
C LYS A 30 6.32 10.74 -7.37
N ARG A 31 7.12 11.39 -8.23
CA ARG A 31 8.27 10.75 -8.87
C ARG A 31 9.28 10.25 -7.85
N ARG A 32 9.67 11.11 -6.89
CA ARG A 32 10.56 10.73 -5.78
C ARG A 32 10.02 9.58 -4.95
N LEU A 33 8.70 9.51 -4.75
CA LEU A 33 8.06 8.40 -4.05
C LEU A 33 8.15 7.11 -4.87
N GLY A 34 7.91 7.16 -6.18
CA GLY A 34 8.06 6.01 -7.07
C GLY A 34 9.49 5.49 -7.12
N ASP A 35 10.46 6.39 -7.22
CA ASP A 35 11.90 6.05 -7.20
C ASP A 35 12.26 5.39 -5.85
N ARG A 36 11.85 5.98 -4.72
CA ARG A 36 12.04 5.38 -3.39
C ARG A 36 11.40 4.00 -3.25
N LEU A 37 10.15 3.83 -3.67
CA LEU A 37 9.48 2.53 -3.61
C LEU A 37 10.22 1.49 -4.45
N ARG A 38 10.74 1.88 -5.62
CA ARG A 38 11.53 0.99 -6.48
C ARG A 38 12.85 0.59 -5.82
N ASP A 39 13.55 1.55 -5.22
CA ASP A 39 14.81 1.31 -4.51
C ASP A 39 14.59 0.45 -3.25
N ASP A 40 13.53 0.73 -2.49
CA ASP A 40 13.09 -0.05 -1.33
C ASP A 40 12.69 -1.48 -1.75
N THR A 41 11.99 -1.64 -2.88
CA THR A 41 11.66 -2.96 -3.43
C THR A 41 12.91 -3.70 -3.88
N THR A 42 13.85 -3.01 -4.52
CA THR A 42 15.11 -3.60 -5.00
C THR A 42 15.97 -4.04 -3.82
N SER A 43 16.09 -3.21 -2.78
CA SER A 43 16.80 -3.55 -1.54
C SER A 43 16.09 -4.64 -0.74
N PHE A 44 14.76 -4.66 -0.66
CA PHE A 44 14.01 -5.76 -0.07
C PHE A 44 14.23 -7.08 -0.84
N ASN A 45 14.36 -7.00 -2.17
CA ASN A 45 14.69 -8.13 -3.03
C ASN A 45 16.19 -8.40 -3.16
N THR A 46 17.06 -7.67 -2.43
CA THR A 46 18.47 -8.09 -2.33
C THR A 46 18.56 -9.34 -1.45
N GLY A 47 18.98 -10.43 -2.07
CA GLY A 47 19.00 -11.78 -1.49
C GLY A 47 17.98 -12.71 -2.14
N ASN A 48 18.18 -14.02 -1.97
CA ASN A 48 17.24 -15.01 -2.48
C ASN A 48 15.96 -14.99 -1.64
N LEU A 49 14.83 -14.64 -2.26
CA LEU A 49 13.52 -14.65 -1.61
C LEU A 49 13.21 -16.03 -1.00
N ALA A 50 13.63 -17.11 -1.68
CA ALA A 50 13.46 -18.46 -1.18
C ALA A 50 14.15 -18.67 0.18
N ASP A 51 15.35 -18.11 0.37
CA ASP A 51 16.08 -18.26 1.63
C ASP A 51 15.42 -17.48 2.78
N LYS A 52 14.77 -16.34 2.49
CA LYS A 52 13.97 -15.60 3.47
C LYS A 52 12.73 -16.38 3.87
N LEU A 53 11.98 -16.86 2.88
CA LEU A 53 10.77 -17.67 3.10
C LEU A 53 11.09 -18.95 3.89
N ARG A 54 12.20 -19.63 3.58
CA ARG A 54 12.66 -20.82 4.31
C ARG A 54 12.97 -20.51 5.78
N ARG A 55 13.57 -19.34 6.08
CA ARG A 55 13.81 -18.89 7.47
C ARG A 55 12.53 -18.58 8.23
N GLU A 56 11.51 -18.10 7.54
CA GLU A 56 10.18 -17.84 8.10
C GLU A 56 9.34 -19.13 8.27
N GLY A 57 9.89 -20.28 7.90
CA GLY A 57 9.24 -21.58 8.02
C GLY A 57 8.31 -21.93 6.87
N TYR A 58 8.36 -21.18 5.77
CA TYR A 58 7.66 -21.55 4.55
C TYR A 58 8.41 -22.66 3.81
N GLU A 59 7.64 -23.64 3.34
CA GLU A 59 8.12 -24.77 2.58
C GLU A 59 8.05 -24.49 1.08
N GLU A 60 9.12 -24.82 0.35
CA GLU A 60 9.10 -24.87 -1.11
C GLU A 60 8.48 -26.19 -1.56
N VAL A 61 7.25 -26.11 -2.05
CA VAL A 61 6.50 -27.25 -2.59
C VAL A 61 6.32 -27.11 -4.10
N PRO A 62 6.23 -28.24 -4.84
CA PRO A 62 5.93 -28.22 -6.27
C PRO A 62 4.64 -27.45 -6.56
N LEU A 63 4.59 -26.85 -7.75
CA LEU A 63 3.47 -26.02 -8.16
C LEU A 63 2.13 -26.77 -8.12
N ASP A 64 2.13 -28.05 -8.48
CA ASP A 64 0.93 -28.90 -8.51
C ASP A 64 0.38 -29.12 -7.09
N GLU A 65 1.25 -29.32 -6.11
CA GLU A 65 0.87 -29.47 -4.72
C GLU A 65 0.33 -28.16 -4.12
N LEU A 66 0.94 -27.03 -4.48
CA LEU A 66 0.41 -25.71 -4.12
C LEU A 66 -0.99 -25.49 -4.69
N GLN A 67 -1.24 -25.88 -5.94
CA GLN A 67 -2.56 -25.77 -6.55
C GLN A 67 -3.58 -26.66 -5.85
N ASP A 68 -3.23 -27.90 -5.54
CA ASP A 68 -4.11 -28.83 -4.81
C ASP A 68 -4.46 -28.28 -3.42
N ARG A 69 -3.46 -27.77 -2.68
CA ARG A 69 -3.67 -27.10 -1.37
C ARG A 69 -4.56 -25.87 -1.48
N LEU A 70 -4.34 -25.01 -2.47
CA LEU A 70 -5.16 -23.83 -2.71
C LEU A 70 -6.59 -24.19 -3.11
N SER A 71 -6.78 -25.26 -3.89
CA SER A 71 -8.11 -25.72 -4.31
C SER A 71 -8.98 -26.16 -3.12
N LYS A 72 -8.33 -26.66 -2.06
CA LYS A 72 -8.96 -27.10 -0.81
C LYS A 72 -9.22 -25.95 0.17
N MET A 73 -8.62 -24.77 -0.04
CA MET A 73 -8.88 -23.59 0.78
C MET A 73 -10.17 -22.90 0.32
N SER A 74 -11.22 -22.98 1.13
CA SER A 74 -12.43 -22.19 0.92
C SER A 74 -12.16 -20.72 1.24
N GLY A 75 -11.92 -19.89 0.23
CA GLY A 75 -11.73 -18.46 0.45
C GLY A 75 -11.63 -17.64 -0.84
N PRO A 76 -12.01 -16.34 -0.79
CA PRO A 76 -11.97 -15.46 -1.95
C PRO A 76 -10.54 -15.27 -2.50
N LEU A 77 -9.52 -15.35 -1.65
CA LEU A 77 -8.12 -15.26 -2.07
C LEU A 77 -7.67 -16.46 -2.91
N ALA A 78 -8.07 -17.68 -2.52
CA ALA A 78 -7.76 -18.89 -3.29
C ALA A 78 -8.40 -18.82 -4.70
N ALA A 79 -9.65 -18.36 -4.78
CA ALA A 79 -10.34 -18.17 -6.04
C ALA A 79 -9.65 -17.14 -6.96
N VAL A 80 -9.14 -16.03 -6.42
CA VAL A 80 -8.41 -15.01 -7.20
C VAL A 80 -7.08 -15.54 -7.72
N ILE A 81 -6.32 -16.27 -6.89
CA ILE A 81 -5.02 -16.83 -7.26
C ILE A 81 -5.16 -17.91 -8.35
N LEU A 82 -6.19 -18.75 -8.26
CA LEU A 82 -6.45 -19.81 -9.24
C LEU A 82 -7.05 -19.28 -10.55
N LYS A 83 -7.84 -18.19 -10.51
CA LYS A 83 -8.52 -17.63 -11.69
C LYS A 83 -7.60 -16.89 -12.66
N GLY A 84 -6.47 -16.35 -12.20
CA GLY A 84 -5.52 -15.61 -13.04
C GLY A 84 -4.67 -16.47 -14.00
N ARG A 85 -4.99 -17.75 -14.18
CA ARG A 85 -4.19 -18.73 -14.95
C ARG A 85 -4.88 -19.31 -16.19
N ILE A 86 -5.95 -18.66 -16.68
CA ILE A 86 -6.56 -18.96 -18.00
C ILE A 86 -5.94 -18.06 -19.06
#